data_AF-A0A4U7BA78-F1
#
_entry.id   AF-A0A4U7BA78-F1
#
_cell.length_a   1.000
_cell.length_b   1.000
_cell.length_c   1.000
_cell.angle_alpha   90.00
_cell.angle_beta   90.00
_cell.angle_gamma   90.00
#
_symmetry.space_group_name_H-M   'P 1'
#
loop_
_entity.id
_entity.type
_entity.pdbx_description
1 polymer ?
#
loop_
_entity_poly.entity_id
_entity_poly.type
_entity_poly.pdbx_seq_one_letter_code
_entity_poly.pdbx_strand_id
1 'polypeptide(L)'
;MFKEVCNTLGISRTELAEKLGLSKTTVDSWSDNSRISKTAKVTLELMLENHKLKSIIKNFQDGFALLNSYNLGDNITNNTSSKDHNDLINRINHIFKELKLSEITCARAMGENSFAKINQILNFKMYPGFDFLEKFASIFKINHHWLLTGNRYPFDNSFIKSNFNSQFINEAEIFSKIYIVTCKNNFDYTRIIIVNQNNEFDFYETYFCIGSKFIMETMECSDLCDLYEFYQKFKYKISCLEFNENDYKKLLSKNYYPKNILDCGDISYLLIDLLDLRENNEKEYGEFFGKCINIIKSVRKDREKRRIEGNNIN
;
A
#
# COMPACT_ATOMS: atom_id res chain seq x y z
N MET A 1 9.96 67.00 11.03
CA MET A 1 9.86 65.90 12.01
C MET A 1 8.46 65.74 12.59
N PHE A 2 7.97 66.49 13.59
CA PHE A 2 6.63 66.21 14.15
C PHE A 2 5.48 66.36 13.12
N LYS A 3 5.56 67.37 12.24
CA LYS A 3 4.61 67.56 11.12
C LYS A 3 4.62 66.38 10.15
N GLU A 4 5.81 65.83 9.91
CA GLU A 4 6.02 64.67 9.02
C GLU A 4 5.40 63.42 9.64
N VAL A 5 5.59 63.18 10.94
CA VAL A 5 4.89 62.10 11.67
C VAL A 5 3.37 62.25 11.59
N CYS A 6 2.83 63.44 11.88
CA CYS A 6 1.39 63.70 11.76
C CYS A 6 0.86 63.40 10.35
N ASN A 7 1.57 63.87 9.32
CA ASN A 7 1.17 63.69 7.93
C ASN A 7 1.27 62.22 7.48
N THR A 8 2.40 61.55 7.79
CA THR A 8 2.66 60.16 7.36
C THR A 8 1.73 59.17 8.06
N LEU A 9 1.41 59.39 9.33
CA LEU A 9 0.51 58.50 10.09
C LEU A 9 -0.97 58.93 10.00
N GLY A 10 -1.28 60.08 9.38
CA GLY A 10 -2.65 60.61 9.29
C GLY A 10 -3.25 60.99 10.64
N ILE A 11 -2.43 61.40 11.61
CA ILE A 11 -2.86 61.73 12.98
C ILE A 11 -2.78 63.23 13.25
N SER A 12 -3.71 63.72 14.06
CA SER A 12 -3.72 65.08 14.58
C SER A 12 -2.61 65.30 15.61
N ARG A 13 -2.32 66.58 15.92
CA ARG A 13 -1.36 66.93 16.97
C ARG A 13 -1.83 66.51 18.37
N THR A 14 -3.14 66.48 18.59
CA THR A 14 -3.73 65.99 19.85
C THR A 14 -3.45 64.51 20.03
N GLU A 15 -3.69 63.70 18.99
CA GLU A 15 -3.41 62.25 19.01
C GLU A 15 -1.91 61.96 19.11
N LEU A 16 -1.06 62.78 18.48
CA LEU A 16 0.38 62.67 18.64
C LEU A 16 0.80 62.95 20.09
N ALA A 17 0.22 63.96 20.74
CA ALA A 17 0.48 64.27 22.14
C ALA A 17 0.07 63.11 23.07
N GLU A 18 -1.11 62.53 22.85
CA GLU A 18 -1.57 61.35 23.59
C GLU A 18 -0.63 60.15 23.41
N LYS A 19 -0.22 59.85 22.17
CA LYS A 19 0.70 58.73 21.87
C LYS A 19 2.09 58.90 22.49
N LEU A 20 2.52 60.15 22.69
CA LEU A 20 3.80 60.47 23.32
C LEU A 20 3.71 60.65 24.84
N GLY A 21 2.49 60.61 25.42
CA GLY A 21 2.28 60.90 26.85
C GLY A 21 2.57 62.36 27.22
N LEU A 22 2.38 63.29 26.28
CA LEU A 22 2.66 64.72 26.45
C LEU A 22 1.36 65.55 26.42
N SER A 23 1.41 66.77 26.94
CA SER A 23 0.31 67.71 26.76
C SER A 23 0.25 68.22 25.32
N LYS A 24 -0.96 68.51 24.83
CA LYS A 24 -1.14 69.14 23.51
C LYS A 24 -0.37 70.46 23.38
N THR A 25 -0.33 71.25 24.44
CA THR A 25 0.44 72.52 24.50
C THR A 25 1.93 72.30 24.29
N THR A 26 2.48 71.19 24.77
CA THR A 26 3.90 70.84 24.56
C THR A 26 4.16 70.56 23.09
N VAL A 27 3.29 69.80 22.42
CA VAL A 27 3.42 69.50 20.99
C VAL A 27 3.18 70.74 20.12
N ASP A 28 2.26 71.62 20.49
CA ASP A 28 2.00 72.88 19.77
C ASP A 28 3.16 73.88 19.89
N SER A 29 3.97 73.78 20.95
CA SER A 29 5.18 74.61 21.12
C SER A 29 6.35 74.21 20.20
N TRP A 30 6.27 73.06 19.53
CA TRP A 30 7.28 72.58 18.58
C TRP A 30 7.18 73.33 17.25
N SER A 31 7.61 74.59 17.23
CA SER A 31 7.70 75.38 15.99
C SER A 31 8.76 74.84 15.02
N ASP A 32 9.85 74.30 15.56
CA ASP A 32 11.04 73.87 14.85
C ASP A 32 11.72 72.69 15.58
N ASN A 33 12.59 71.97 14.86
CA ASN A 33 13.23 70.77 15.39
C ASN A 33 14.15 71.05 16.61
N SER A 34 14.56 72.29 16.87
CA SER A 34 15.41 72.61 18.03
C SER A 34 14.66 72.51 19.37
N ARG A 35 13.32 72.71 19.36
CA ARG A 35 12.45 72.68 20.53
C ARG A 35 11.91 71.30 20.90
N ILE A 36 12.21 70.29 20.07
CA ILE A 36 11.84 68.90 20.33
C ILE A 36 12.94 68.26 21.18
N SER A 37 12.58 67.68 22.33
CA SER A 37 13.54 66.99 23.20
C SER A 37 14.19 65.81 22.46
N LYS A 38 15.43 65.46 22.84
CA LYS A 38 16.16 64.34 22.20
C LYS A 38 15.37 63.03 22.25
N THR A 39 14.75 62.72 23.39
CA THR A 39 13.90 61.54 23.56
C THR A 39 12.68 61.59 22.65
N ALA A 40 11.99 62.73 22.56
CA ALA A 40 10.84 62.87 21.67
C ALA A 40 11.23 62.72 20.19
N LYS A 41 12.42 63.18 19.78
CA LYS A 41 12.93 62.94 18.42
C LYS A 41 13.10 61.46 18.12
N VAL A 42 13.78 60.71 19.00
CA VAL A 42 13.96 59.26 18.83
C VAL A 42 12.61 58.54 18.76
N THR A 43 11.66 58.91 19.61
CA THR A 43 10.31 58.31 19.55
C THR A 43 9.59 58.63 18.23
N LEU A 44 9.69 59.87 17.74
CA LEU A 44 9.10 60.27 16.45
C LEU A 44 9.74 59.51 15.27
N GLU A 45 11.07 59.29 15.30
CA GLU A 45 11.79 58.45 14.33
C GLU A 45 11.29 57.00 14.36
N LEU A 46 11.17 56.41 15.56
CA LEU A 46 10.65 55.05 15.74
C LEU A 46 9.21 54.91 15.25
N MET A 47 8.37 55.94 15.41
CA MET A 47 7.00 55.92 14.89
C MET A 47 6.97 55.89 13.35
N LEU A 48 7.86 56.63 12.68
CA LEU A 48 8.01 56.59 11.22
C LEU A 48 8.55 55.25 10.74
N GLU A 49 9.58 54.71 11.41
CA GLU A 49 10.16 53.42 11.07
C GLU A 49 9.15 52.27 11.26
N ASN A 50 8.39 52.27 12.36
CA ASN A 50 7.34 51.28 12.61
C ASN A 50 6.24 51.35 11.54
N HIS A 51 5.83 52.56 11.15
CA HIS A 51 4.88 52.74 10.05
C HIS A 51 5.42 52.16 8.74
N LYS A 52 6.70 52.41 8.41
CA LYS A 52 7.36 51.83 7.23
C LYS A 52 7.42 50.31 7.30
N LEU A 53 7.79 49.73 8.44
CA LEU A 53 7.84 48.27 8.64
C LEU A 53 6.46 47.64 8.50
N LYS A 54 5.42 48.24 9.08
CA LYS A 54 4.02 47.78 8.91
C LYS A 54 3.57 47.83 7.46
N SER A 55 3.95 48.88 6.72
CA SER A 55 3.67 48.97 5.29
C SER A 55 4.39 47.87 4.49
N ILE A 56 5.64 47.55 4.83
CA ILE A 56 6.38 46.46 4.18
C ILE A 56 5.70 45.12 4.46
N ILE A 57 5.33 44.84 5.71
CA ILE A 57 4.61 43.61 6.09
C ILE A 57 3.28 43.52 5.34
N LYS A 58 2.52 44.61 5.28
CA LYS A 58 1.27 44.67 4.53
C LYS A 58 1.50 44.39 3.04
N ASN A 59 2.52 44.99 2.42
CA ASN A 59 2.86 44.72 1.02
C ASN A 59 3.25 43.26 0.79
N PHE A 60 3.93 42.61 1.74
CA PHE A 60 4.19 41.17 1.68
C PHE A 60 2.89 40.37 1.79
N GLN A 61 2.01 40.68 2.73
CA GLN A 61 0.71 40.01 2.90
C GLN A 61 -0.17 40.17 1.66
N ASP A 62 -0.24 41.38 1.11
CA ASP A 62 -0.98 41.70 -0.11
C ASP A 62 -0.35 40.98 -1.31
N GLY A 63 0.99 40.89 -1.39
CA GLY A 63 1.71 40.10 -2.40
C GLY A 63 1.44 38.60 -2.29
N PHE A 64 1.39 38.03 -1.09
CA PHE A 64 0.99 36.65 -0.85
C PHE A 64 -0.49 36.41 -1.20
N ALA A 65 -1.38 37.35 -0.88
CA ALA A 65 -2.78 37.29 -1.27
C ALA A 65 -2.94 37.38 -2.79
N LEU A 66 -2.16 38.24 -3.45
CA LEU A 66 -2.09 38.34 -4.91
C LEU A 66 -1.62 37.01 -5.51
N LEU A 67 -0.49 36.46 -5.04
CA LEU A 67 0.02 35.16 -5.50
C LEU A 67 -0.99 34.03 -5.28
N ASN A 68 -1.70 34.01 -4.15
CA ASN A 68 -2.79 33.06 -3.92
C ASN A 68 -3.96 33.29 -4.88
N SER A 69 -4.28 34.53 -5.23
CA SER A 69 -5.35 34.86 -6.18
C SER A 69 -4.96 34.61 -7.65
N TYR A 70 -3.68 34.79 -8.02
CA TYR A 70 -3.15 34.40 -9.34
C TYR A 70 -3.04 32.88 -9.47
N ASN A 71 -2.69 32.17 -8.39
CA ASN A 71 -2.85 30.71 -8.31
C ASN A 71 -4.33 30.26 -8.40
N LEU A 72 -5.29 31.16 -8.15
CA LEU A 72 -6.72 30.91 -8.32
C LEU A 72 -7.25 31.34 -9.71
N GLY A 73 -6.59 32.30 -10.36
CA GLY A 73 -7.06 32.96 -11.59
C GLY A 73 -6.76 32.20 -12.88
N ASP A 74 -5.73 31.35 -12.89
CA ASP A 74 -5.41 30.44 -14.01
C ASP A 74 -5.67 28.95 -13.69
N ASN A 75 -6.32 28.65 -12.56
CA ASN A 75 -6.70 27.28 -12.19
C ASN A 75 -8.22 27.13 -11.98
N ILE A 76 -9.01 27.46 -13.01
CA ILE A 76 -10.33 26.82 -13.21
C ILE A 76 -10.13 25.40 -13.81
N THR A 77 -9.11 24.70 -13.28
CA THR A 77 -8.92 23.25 -13.36
C THR A 77 -8.40 22.81 -11.99
N ASN A 78 -9.34 22.48 -11.10
CA ASN A 78 -9.21 21.52 -10.00
C ASN A 78 -8.32 21.89 -8.79
N ASN A 79 -8.99 22.24 -7.69
CA ASN A 79 -8.56 21.91 -6.32
C ASN A 79 -8.49 20.38 -6.15
N THR A 80 -7.47 19.76 -6.74
CA THR A 80 -7.01 18.42 -6.44
C THR A 80 -5.65 18.61 -5.77
N SER A 81 -5.51 18.25 -4.49
CA SER A 81 -4.27 17.53 -4.13
C SER A 81 -4.05 16.53 -5.25
N SER A 82 -2.90 16.57 -5.94
CA SER A 82 -2.76 15.93 -7.26
C SER A 82 -3.41 14.56 -7.21
N LYS A 83 -4.30 14.23 -8.15
CA LYS A 83 -5.06 12.97 -8.13
C LYS A 83 -4.17 11.78 -7.76
N ASP A 84 -2.95 11.79 -8.30
CA ASP A 84 -1.87 10.84 -8.04
C ASP A 84 -1.46 10.75 -6.56
N HIS A 85 -1.39 11.87 -5.85
CA HIS A 85 -1.11 11.91 -4.40
C HIS A 85 -2.24 11.30 -3.58
N ASN A 86 -3.50 11.64 -3.90
CA ASN A 86 -4.63 11.05 -3.21
C ASN A 86 -4.67 9.54 -3.44
N ASP A 87 -4.44 9.11 -4.68
CA ASP A 87 -4.39 7.70 -5.04
C ASP A 87 -3.24 6.98 -4.33
N LEU A 88 -2.07 7.61 -4.18
CA LEU A 88 -0.94 7.07 -3.42
C LEU A 88 -1.29 6.88 -1.93
N ILE A 89 -1.85 7.89 -1.27
CA ILE A 89 -2.25 7.77 0.13
C ILE A 89 -3.36 6.73 0.29
N ASN A 90 -4.32 6.66 -0.65
CA ASN A 90 -5.35 5.63 -0.66
C ASN A 90 -4.76 4.22 -0.75
N ARG A 91 -3.71 4.01 -1.56
CA ARG A 91 -2.98 2.74 -1.61
C ARG A 91 -2.27 2.43 -0.28
N ILE A 92 -1.65 3.42 0.36
CA ILE A 92 -1.06 3.23 1.70
C ILE A 92 -2.15 2.85 2.72
N ASN A 93 -3.28 3.56 2.73
CA ASN A 93 -4.42 3.28 3.61
C ASN A 93 -5.01 1.88 3.36
N HIS A 94 -5.05 1.43 2.11
CA HIS A 94 -5.45 0.07 1.75
C HIS A 94 -4.54 -0.96 2.43
N ILE A 95 -3.22 -0.77 2.38
CA ILE A 95 -2.27 -1.66 3.07
C ILE A 95 -2.45 -1.62 4.60
N PHE A 96 -2.70 -0.44 5.19
CA PHE A 96 -3.00 -0.33 6.62
C PHE A 96 -4.22 -1.16 7.01
N LYS A 97 -5.29 -1.11 6.21
CA LYS A 97 -6.50 -1.89 6.43
C LYS A 97 -6.24 -3.39 6.31
N GLU A 98 -5.59 -3.80 5.22
CA GLU A 98 -5.32 -5.22 4.94
C GLU A 98 -4.40 -5.85 5.98
N LEU A 99 -3.34 -5.16 6.39
CA LEU A 99 -2.40 -5.66 7.40
C LEU A 99 -2.83 -5.34 8.84
N LYS A 100 -4.01 -4.74 9.04
CA LYS A 100 -4.55 -4.30 10.34
C LYS A 100 -3.53 -3.47 11.14
N LEU A 101 -2.84 -2.55 10.45
CA LEU A 101 -1.81 -1.70 11.04
C LEU A 101 -2.43 -0.50 11.76
N SER A 102 -1.73 -0.04 12.80
CA SER A 102 -1.90 1.28 13.42
C SER A 102 -0.70 2.16 13.05
N GLU A 103 -0.81 3.47 13.23
CA GLU A 103 0.34 4.37 12.99
C GLU A 103 1.53 4.03 13.89
N ILE A 104 1.26 3.55 15.12
CA ILE A 104 2.27 3.15 16.09
C ILE A 104 3.01 1.90 15.63
N THR A 105 2.28 0.86 15.21
CA THR A 105 2.89 -0.40 14.75
C THR A 105 3.67 -0.18 13.46
N CYS A 106 3.16 0.67 12.56
CA CYS A 106 3.86 1.05 11.35
C CYS A 106 5.14 1.82 11.65
N ALA A 107 5.09 2.86 12.51
CA ALA A 107 6.27 3.64 12.90
C ALA A 107 7.37 2.75 13.47
N ARG A 108 6.99 1.85 14.40
CA ARG A 108 7.92 0.92 15.02
C ARG A 108 8.55 -0.03 14.01
N ALA A 109 7.76 -0.64 13.13
CA ALA A 109 8.27 -1.52 12.08
C ALA A 109 9.24 -0.77 11.14
N MET A 110 8.90 0.48 10.81
CA MET A 110 9.74 1.38 10.01
C MET A 110 10.93 1.96 10.77
N GLY A 111 11.14 1.64 12.05
CA GLY A 111 12.23 2.22 12.86
C GLY A 111 12.16 3.75 12.97
N GLU A 112 10.97 4.32 12.90
CA GLU A 112 10.71 5.75 13.07
C GLU A 112 10.54 6.07 14.56
N ASN A 113 11.15 7.16 15.02
CA ASN A 113 11.13 7.56 16.43
C ASN A 113 9.75 8.12 16.89
N SER A 114 8.86 8.41 15.94
CA SER A 114 7.52 8.95 16.20
C SER A 114 6.54 8.54 15.11
N PHE A 115 5.27 8.35 15.48
CA PHE A 115 4.18 8.08 14.53
C PHE A 115 3.60 9.36 13.90
N ALA A 116 4.06 10.55 14.32
CA ALA A 116 3.56 11.83 13.81
C ALA A 116 3.70 11.96 12.29
N LYS A 117 4.84 11.52 11.74
CA LYS A 117 5.09 11.52 10.29
C LYS A 117 4.07 10.68 9.53
N ILE A 118 3.79 9.48 10.05
CA ILE A 118 2.81 8.56 9.46
C ILE A 118 1.40 9.14 9.56
N ASN A 119 1.01 9.64 10.73
CA ASN A 119 -0.31 10.24 10.92
C ASN A 119 -0.54 11.43 9.97
N GLN A 120 0.48 12.25 9.72
CA GLN A 120 0.38 13.33 8.74
C GLN A 120 0.21 12.82 7.30
N ILE A 121 0.91 11.74 6.91
CA ILE A 121 0.77 11.12 5.59
C ILE A 121 -0.65 10.54 5.41
N LEU A 122 -1.12 9.73 6.36
CA LEU A 122 -2.44 9.07 6.23
C LEU A 122 -3.61 10.06 6.21
N ASN A 123 -3.43 11.22 6.84
CA ASN A 123 -4.43 12.30 6.87
C ASN A 123 -4.24 13.34 5.76
N PHE A 124 -3.49 13.03 4.69
CA PHE A 124 -3.29 13.92 3.54
C PHE A 124 -2.65 15.28 3.89
N LYS A 125 -1.94 15.36 5.02
CA LYS A 125 -1.25 16.58 5.49
C LYS A 125 0.22 16.63 5.05
N MET A 126 0.77 15.52 4.56
CA MET A 126 2.16 15.43 4.14
C MET A 126 2.36 14.41 3.02
N TYR A 127 3.27 14.74 2.09
CA TYR A 127 3.70 13.84 1.04
C TYR A 127 4.73 12.85 1.57
N PRO A 128 4.58 11.54 1.32
CA PRO A 128 5.62 10.57 1.61
C PRO A 128 6.80 10.78 0.65
N GLY A 129 8.02 10.84 1.18
CA GLY A 129 9.25 10.85 0.37
C GLY A 129 9.59 9.47 -0.18
N PHE A 130 10.49 9.40 -1.17
CA PHE A 130 10.89 8.13 -1.80
C PHE A 130 11.48 7.12 -0.81
N ASP A 131 12.38 7.56 0.08
CA ASP A 131 12.95 6.69 1.12
C ASP A 131 11.87 6.05 2.01
N PHE A 132 10.82 6.81 2.33
CA PHE A 132 9.69 6.29 3.08
C PHE A 132 8.94 5.22 2.27
N LEU A 133 8.66 5.48 0.99
CA LEU A 133 7.92 4.58 0.12
C LEU A 133 8.69 3.27 -0.14
N GLU A 134 9.99 3.34 -0.40
CA GLU A 134 10.84 2.17 -0.59
C GLU A 134 10.91 1.33 0.69
N LYS A 135 11.13 1.99 1.83
CA LYS A 135 11.18 1.32 3.13
C LYS A 135 9.83 0.69 3.50
N PHE A 136 8.74 1.42 3.28
CA PHE A 136 7.38 0.93 3.49
C PHE A 136 7.11 -0.29 2.62
N ALA A 137 7.46 -0.23 1.32
CA ALA A 137 7.26 -1.33 0.40
C ALA A 137 8.04 -2.59 0.79
N SER A 138 9.31 -2.41 1.17
CA SER A 138 10.21 -3.49 1.59
C SER A 138 9.81 -4.13 2.92
N ILE A 139 9.41 -3.34 3.91
CA ILE A 139 9.04 -3.84 5.24
C ILE A 139 7.73 -4.61 5.18
N PHE A 140 6.72 -4.07 4.50
CA PHE A 140 5.39 -4.66 4.43
C PHE A 140 5.23 -5.62 3.25
N LYS A 141 6.31 -5.89 2.51
CA LYS A 141 6.34 -6.86 1.41
C LYS A 141 5.24 -6.61 0.40
N ILE A 142 5.16 -5.36 -0.08
CA ILE A 142 4.20 -4.94 -1.10
C ILE A 142 4.93 -4.58 -2.39
N ASN A 143 4.23 -4.73 -3.50
CA ASN A 143 4.76 -4.43 -4.82
C ASN A 143 5.03 -2.92 -4.93
N HIS A 144 6.30 -2.54 -5.07
CA HIS A 144 6.71 -1.14 -5.13
C HIS A 144 6.15 -0.41 -6.37
N HIS A 145 6.06 -1.09 -7.51
CA HIS A 145 5.50 -0.51 -8.73
C HIS A 145 4.02 -0.19 -8.58
N TRP A 146 3.25 -1.09 -7.95
CA TRP A 146 1.85 -0.85 -7.59
C TRP A 146 1.71 0.32 -6.62
N LEU A 147 2.55 0.41 -5.58
CA LEU A 147 2.49 1.50 -4.63
C LEU A 147 2.66 2.86 -5.32
N LEU A 148 3.60 2.98 -6.25
CA LEU A 148 3.88 4.24 -6.94
C LEU A 148 2.88 4.57 -8.04
N THR A 149 2.48 3.58 -8.85
CA THR A 149 1.74 3.82 -10.10
C THR A 149 0.27 3.39 -10.05
N GLY A 150 -0.11 2.55 -9.08
CA GLY A 150 -1.40 1.88 -9.03
C GLY A 150 -1.56 0.72 -10.03
N ASN A 151 -0.56 0.44 -10.87
CA ASN A 151 -0.61 -0.68 -11.82
C ASN A 151 -0.26 -2.01 -11.13
N ARG A 152 -0.83 -3.11 -11.63
CA ARG A 152 -0.74 -4.47 -11.05
C ARG A 152 -1.46 -4.55 -9.69
N TYR A 153 -0.89 -5.30 -8.74
CA TYR A 153 -1.54 -5.62 -7.48
C TYR A 153 -0.57 -5.47 -6.29
N PRO A 154 -1.06 -5.13 -5.09
CA PRO A 154 -0.24 -4.88 -3.91
C PRO A 154 0.59 -6.09 -3.46
N PHE A 155 0.03 -7.30 -3.56
CA PHE A 155 0.66 -8.53 -3.08
C PHE A 155 1.16 -9.41 -4.24
N ASP A 156 1.47 -8.80 -5.38
CA ASP A 156 2.07 -9.48 -6.53
C ASP A 156 3.60 -9.41 -6.46
N ASN A 157 4.18 -10.20 -5.55
CA ASN A 157 5.62 -10.35 -5.39
C ASN A 157 6.03 -11.78 -5.77
N SER A 158 6.37 -11.97 -7.04
CA SER A 158 6.81 -13.26 -7.55
C SER A 158 8.22 -13.59 -7.05
N PHE A 159 8.37 -14.67 -6.30
CA PHE A 159 9.67 -15.22 -5.87
C PHE A 159 9.88 -16.68 -6.30
N ILE A 160 8.83 -17.38 -6.75
CA ILE A 160 8.94 -18.67 -7.42
C ILE A 160 9.58 -18.43 -8.78
N LYS A 161 10.67 -19.14 -9.07
CA LYS A 161 11.41 -18.99 -10.33
C LYS A 161 11.17 -20.16 -11.29
N SER A 162 10.65 -21.25 -10.76
CA SER A 162 10.41 -22.49 -11.48
C SER A 162 9.21 -22.39 -12.42
N ASN A 163 9.44 -22.70 -13.69
CA ASN A 163 8.38 -22.84 -14.70
C ASN A 163 7.91 -24.30 -14.85
N PHE A 164 8.62 -25.25 -14.22
CA PHE A 164 8.36 -26.68 -14.31
C PHE A 164 8.27 -27.32 -12.93
N ASN A 165 7.40 -28.32 -12.79
CA ASN A 165 7.14 -28.99 -11.52
C ASN A 165 8.42 -29.61 -10.90
N SER A 166 9.32 -30.15 -11.73
CA SER A 166 10.59 -30.74 -11.26
C SER A 166 11.51 -29.73 -10.58
N GLN A 167 11.56 -28.50 -11.07
CA GLN A 167 12.33 -27.41 -10.46
C GLN A 167 11.60 -26.89 -9.22
N PHE A 168 10.28 -26.75 -9.33
CA PHE A 168 9.41 -26.25 -8.27
C PHE A 168 9.46 -27.14 -7.02
N ILE A 169 9.52 -28.45 -7.20
CA ILE A 169 9.69 -29.42 -6.12
C ILE A 169 10.96 -29.15 -5.29
N ASN A 170 12.05 -28.68 -5.89
CA ASN A 170 13.28 -28.37 -5.15
C ASN A 170 13.15 -27.03 -4.42
N GLU A 171 12.53 -26.02 -5.04
CA GLU A 171 12.20 -24.75 -4.39
C GLU A 171 11.23 -24.94 -3.21
N ALA A 172 10.29 -25.89 -3.33
CA ALA A 172 9.30 -26.17 -2.31
C ALA A 172 9.87 -26.69 -0.98
N GLU A 173 11.08 -27.23 -0.97
CA GLU A 173 11.72 -27.74 0.25
C GLU A 173 12.04 -26.63 1.26
N ILE A 174 12.42 -25.45 0.77
CA ILE A 174 12.83 -24.31 1.61
C ILE A 174 11.65 -23.46 2.13
N PHE A 175 10.47 -23.63 1.53
CA PHE A 175 9.29 -22.85 1.92
C PHE A 175 8.72 -23.31 3.26
N SER A 176 8.14 -22.35 3.99
CA SER A 176 7.65 -22.58 5.35
C SER A 176 6.29 -23.29 5.35
N LYS A 177 5.39 -22.93 4.43
CA LYS A 177 4.06 -23.52 4.35
C LYS A 177 3.55 -23.52 2.92
N ILE A 178 2.80 -24.56 2.57
CA ILE A 178 2.23 -24.73 1.24
C ILE A 178 0.73 -24.93 1.39
N TYR A 179 -0.04 -24.31 0.50
CA TYR A 179 -1.49 -24.41 0.46
C TYR A 179 -1.90 -24.91 -0.92
N ILE A 180 -2.79 -25.90 -0.96
CA ILE A 180 -3.52 -26.27 -2.17
C ILE A 180 -4.93 -25.76 -1.97
N VAL A 181 -5.38 -24.85 -2.83
CA VAL A 181 -6.65 -24.15 -2.66
C VAL A 181 -7.60 -24.45 -3.82
N THR A 182 -8.87 -24.67 -3.50
CA THR A 182 -9.94 -24.86 -4.49
C THR A 182 -11.17 -24.03 -4.15
N CYS A 183 -12.07 -23.87 -5.12
CA CYS A 183 -13.36 -23.23 -4.95
C CYS A 183 -14.45 -24.29 -4.75
N LYS A 184 -15.37 -24.07 -3.79
CA LYS A 184 -16.48 -24.98 -3.47
C LYS A 184 -17.43 -25.23 -4.64
N ASN A 185 -17.46 -24.35 -5.63
CA ASN A 185 -18.28 -24.53 -6.83
C ASN A 185 -17.74 -25.64 -7.76
N ASN A 186 -16.51 -26.12 -7.54
CA ASN A 186 -15.82 -27.11 -8.36
C ASN A 186 -15.76 -26.74 -9.86
N PHE A 187 -15.77 -25.45 -10.18
CA PHE A 187 -15.70 -24.90 -11.54
C PHE A 187 -14.46 -24.05 -11.78
N ASP A 188 -13.83 -23.57 -10.70
CA ASP A 188 -12.59 -22.81 -10.79
C ASP A 188 -11.37 -23.74 -10.66
N TYR A 189 -10.26 -23.33 -11.25
CA TYR A 189 -9.00 -24.07 -11.18
C TYR A 189 -8.51 -24.19 -9.73
N THR A 190 -7.95 -25.33 -9.36
CA THR A 190 -7.17 -25.49 -8.13
C THR A 190 -5.81 -24.82 -8.27
N ARG A 191 -5.31 -24.17 -7.21
CA ARG A 191 -4.03 -23.44 -7.21
C ARG A 191 -3.14 -23.87 -6.05
N ILE A 192 -1.83 -23.72 -6.23
CA ILE A 192 -0.84 -23.84 -5.16
C ILE A 192 -0.41 -22.43 -4.74
N ILE A 193 -0.47 -22.16 -3.44
CA ILE A 193 -0.01 -20.93 -2.82
C ILE A 193 1.06 -21.28 -1.81
N ILE A 194 2.15 -20.51 -1.82
CA ILE A 194 3.30 -20.75 -0.98
C ILE A 194 3.50 -19.58 -0.04
N VAL A 195 3.96 -19.90 1.18
CA VAL A 195 4.47 -18.92 2.13
C VAL A 195 5.95 -19.18 2.36
N ASN A 196 6.77 -18.16 2.13
CA ASN A 196 8.19 -18.21 2.47
C ASN A 196 8.43 -17.84 3.94
N GLN A 197 9.67 -18.00 4.41
CA GLN A 197 10.05 -17.76 5.81
C GLN A 197 9.83 -16.30 6.26
N ASN A 198 9.73 -15.36 5.32
CA ASN A 198 9.47 -13.94 5.58
C ASN A 198 7.97 -13.60 5.58
N ASN A 199 7.08 -14.60 5.55
CA ASN A 199 5.63 -14.45 5.39
C ASN A 199 5.21 -13.76 4.09
N GLU A 200 6.02 -13.87 3.04
CA GLU A 200 5.63 -13.44 1.69
C GLU A 200 4.87 -14.57 1.00
N PHE A 201 3.92 -14.19 0.16
CA PHE A 201 3.05 -15.11 -0.57
C PHE A 201 3.38 -15.08 -2.04
N ASP A 202 3.34 -16.25 -2.67
CA ASP A 202 3.40 -16.36 -4.12
C ASP A 202 2.52 -17.51 -4.62
N PHE A 203 2.12 -17.42 -5.88
CA PHE A 203 1.24 -18.35 -6.56
C PHE A 203 2.05 -19.14 -7.57
N TYR A 204 2.00 -20.46 -7.47
CA TYR A 204 2.56 -21.30 -8.52
C TYR A 204 1.78 -21.04 -9.83
N GLU A 205 2.51 -20.95 -10.93
CA GLU A 205 1.96 -20.50 -12.21
C GLU A 205 0.95 -21.50 -12.79
N THR A 206 1.19 -22.80 -12.62
CA THR A 206 0.31 -23.85 -13.12
C THR A 206 -1.06 -23.84 -12.45
N TYR A 207 -2.09 -23.99 -13.26
CA TYR A 207 -3.49 -24.14 -12.87
C TYR A 207 -3.87 -25.62 -12.94
N PHE A 208 -4.56 -26.13 -11.92
CA PHE A 208 -4.95 -27.54 -11.88
C PHE A 208 -6.45 -27.71 -12.09
N CYS A 209 -6.82 -28.51 -13.08
CA CYS A 209 -8.19 -28.71 -13.54
C CYS A 209 -8.98 -29.70 -12.65
N ILE A 210 -9.13 -29.43 -11.35
CA ILE A 210 -9.86 -30.32 -10.43
C ILE A 210 -11.28 -29.79 -10.25
N GLY A 211 -12.21 -30.25 -11.08
CA GLY A 211 -13.59 -29.81 -11.08
C GLY A 211 -14.43 -30.44 -12.19
N SER A 212 -15.74 -30.57 -11.97
CA SER A 212 -16.62 -31.37 -12.84
C SER A 212 -16.82 -30.81 -14.25
N LYS A 213 -16.42 -29.57 -14.51
CA LYS A 213 -16.52 -28.91 -15.82
C LYS A 213 -15.27 -28.99 -16.68
N PHE A 214 -14.15 -29.48 -16.14
CA PHE A 214 -12.91 -29.53 -16.90
C PHE A 214 -12.83 -30.76 -17.78
N ILE A 215 -12.22 -30.58 -18.95
CA ILE A 215 -11.85 -31.67 -19.84
C ILE A 215 -10.43 -32.09 -19.46
N MET A 216 -10.26 -33.37 -19.14
CA MET A 216 -8.97 -33.95 -18.80
C MET A 216 -8.29 -34.48 -20.07
N GLU A 217 -7.55 -33.62 -20.76
CA GLU A 217 -6.70 -34.03 -21.88
C GLU A 217 -5.30 -34.42 -21.38
N THR A 218 -4.37 -34.65 -22.31
CA THR A 218 -3.04 -35.21 -22.00
C THR A 218 -2.26 -34.33 -21.03
N MET A 219 -2.34 -33.01 -21.17
CA MET A 219 -1.62 -32.05 -20.33
C MET A 219 -2.22 -31.99 -18.92
N GLU A 220 -3.54 -31.84 -18.82
CA GLU A 220 -4.27 -31.78 -17.54
C GLU A 220 -4.13 -33.08 -16.75
N CYS A 221 -4.12 -34.24 -17.44
CA CYS A 221 -3.85 -35.54 -16.83
C CYS A 221 -2.42 -35.59 -16.23
N SER A 222 -1.44 -35.05 -16.95
CA SER A 222 -0.06 -34.96 -16.47
C SER A 222 0.05 -34.00 -15.29
N ASP A 223 -0.57 -32.84 -15.35
CA ASP A 223 -0.57 -31.82 -14.30
C ASP A 223 -1.27 -32.33 -13.02
N LEU A 224 -2.36 -33.08 -13.16
CA LEU A 224 -3.02 -33.75 -12.04
C LEU A 224 -2.10 -34.77 -11.36
N CYS A 225 -1.37 -35.57 -12.15
CA CYS A 225 -0.39 -36.51 -11.61
C CYS A 225 0.79 -35.79 -10.93
N ASP A 226 1.21 -34.67 -11.49
CA ASP A 226 2.27 -33.81 -10.94
C ASP A 226 1.87 -33.19 -9.60
N LEU A 227 0.61 -32.72 -9.48
CA LEU A 227 0.05 -32.25 -8.22
C LEU A 227 -0.01 -33.37 -7.17
N TYR A 228 -0.40 -34.58 -7.59
CA TYR A 228 -0.40 -35.75 -6.72
C TYR A 228 1.02 -36.06 -6.20
N GLU A 229 2.01 -36.14 -7.07
CA GLU A 229 3.40 -36.41 -6.68
C GLU A 229 3.94 -35.32 -5.74
N PHE A 230 3.62 -34.05 -6.04
CA PHE A 230 3.95 -32.91 -5.19
C PHE A 230 3.30 -33.01 -3.81
N TYR A 231 2.00 -33.33 -3.76
CA TYR A 231 1.28 -33.52 -2.50
C TYR A 231 1.89 -34.62 -1.64
N GLN A 232 2.20 -35.77 -2.24
CA GLN A 232 2.79 -36.90 -1.52
C GLN A 232 4.16 -36.54 -0.94
N LYS A 233 5.00 -35.80 -1.69
CA LYS A 233 6.31 -35.36 -1.21
C LYS A 233 6.21 -34.39 -0.03
N PHE A 234 5.22 -33.51 -0.01
CA PHE A 234 5.07 -32.44 0.98
C PHE A 234 3.86 -32.61 1.90
N LYS A 235 3.35 -33.83 2.06
CA LYS A 235 2.08 -34.14 2.73
C LYS A 235 1.90 -33.46 4.09
N TYR A 236 2.95 -33.40 4.90
CA TYR A 236 2.91 -32.79 6.24
C TYR A 236 3.11 -31.26 6.26
N LYS A 237 3.51 -30.65 5.14
CA LYS A 237 3.66 -29.19 4.97
C LYS A 237 2.46 -28.55 4.26
N ILE A 238 1.65 -29.36 3.58
CA ILE A 238 0.53 -28.88 2.78
C ILE A 238 -0.75 -28.76 3.62
N SER A 239 -1.45 -27.64 3.45
CA SER A 239 -2.84 -27.47 3.90
C SER A 239 -3.76 -27.40 2.68
N CYS A 240 -4.70 -28.33 2.57
CA CYS A 240 -5.72 -28.32 1.51
C CYS A 240 -6.93 -27.50 1.99
N LEU A 241 -7.23 -26.41 1.30
CA LEU A 241 -8.31 -25.48 1.67
C LEU A 241 -9.33 -25.32 0.56
N GLU A 242 -10.57 -25.09 0.96
CA GLU A 242 -11.68 -24.75 0.07
C GLU A 242 -12.32 -23.41 0.45
N PHE A 243 -12.72 -22.66 -0.56
CA PHE A 243 -13.28 -21.31 -0.41
C PHE A 243 -14.61 -21.17 -1.17
N ASN A 244 -15.50 -20.31 -0.67
CA ASN A 244 -16.61 -19.84 -1.50
C ASN A 244 -16.09 -18.99 -2.68
N GLU A 245 -16.94 -18.79 -3.69
CA GLU A 245 -16.55 -18.09 -4.92
C GLU A 245 -16.03 -16.66 -4.68
N ASN A 246 -16.62 -15.95 -3.71
CA ASN A 246 -16.23 -14.56 -3.42
C ASN A 246 -14.82 -14.49 -2.81
N ASP A 247 -14.54 -15.32 -1.81
CA ASP A 247 -13.25 -15.32 -1.13
C ASP A 247 -12.16 -15.94 -2.01
N TYR A 248 -12.51 -16.92 -2.84
CA TYR A 248 -11.61 -17.47 -3.85
C TYR A 248 -11.18 -16.40 -4.86
N LYS A 249 -12.13 -15.62 -5.40
CA LYS A 249 -11.83 -14.51 -6.32
C LYS A 249 -10.98 -13.42 -5.65
N LYS A 250 -11.27 -13.07 -4.39
CA LYS A 250 -10.43 -12.11 -3.64
C LYS A 250 -9.00 -12.62 -3.51
N LEU A 251 -8.81 -13.89 -3.18
CA LEU A 251 -7.49 -14.51 -3.04
C LEU A 251 -6.70 -14.43 -4.35
N LEU A 252 -7.32 -14.79 -5.47
CA LEU A 252 -6.68 -14.74 -6.78
C LEU A 252 -6.45 -13.33 -7.31
N SER A 253 -7.22 -12.34 -6.84
CA SER A 253 -7.06 -10.94 -7.29
C SER A 253 -5.74 -10.30 -6.89
N LYS A 254 -5.02 -10.88 -5.91
CA LYS A 254 -3.79 -10.33 -5.30
C LYS A 254 -3.93 -8.90 -4.72
N ASN A 255 -5.16 -8.37 -4.66
CA ASN A 255 -5.48 -7.06 -4.07
C ASN A 255 -5.61 -7.12 -2.55
N TYR A 256 -5.90 -8.29 -2.01
CA TYR A 256 -6.13 -8.51 -0.59
C TYR A 256 -4.98 -9.30 0.00
N TYR A 257 -4.69 -9.06 1.28
CA TYR A 257 -3.60 -9.76 1.95
C TYR A 257 -3.94 -11.25 2.06
N PRO A 258 -3.19 -12.17 1.40
CA PRO A 258 -3.61 -13.56 1.26
C PRO A 258 -3.83 -14.27 2.59
N LYS A 259 -3.00 -13.95 3.61
CA LYS A 259 -3.11 -14.55 4.94
C LYS A 259 -4.50 -14.40 5.55
N ASN A 260 -5.11 -13.20 5.45
CA ASN A 260 -6.42 -12.94 6.02
C ASN A 260 -7.50 -13.85 5.43
N ILE A 261 -7.34 -14.24 4.17
CA ILE A 261 -8.28 -15.13 3.47
C ILE A 261 -7.94 -16.58 3.81
N LEU A 262 -6.67 -16.96 3.73
CA LEU A 262 -6.20 -18.32 4.02
C LEU A 262 -6.51 -18.77 5.45
N ASP A 263 -6.43 -17.87 6.43
CA ASP A 263 -6.75 -18.15 7.84
C ASP A 263 -8.25 -18.44 8.05
N CYS A 264 -9.12 -18.04 7.11
CA CYS A 264 -10.56 -18.30 7.13
C CYS A 264 -10.98 -19.50 6.25
N GLY A 265 -10.02 -20.19 5.61
CA GLY A 265 -10.33 -21.29 4.68
C GLY A 265 -10.81 -22.55 5.39
N ASP A 266 -11.83 -23.20 4.81
CA ASP A 266 -12.29 -24.49 5.29
C ASP A 266 -11.36 -25.61 4.79
N ILE A 267 -11.24 -26.70 5.55
CA ILE A 267 -10.45 -27.86 5.11
C ILE A 267 -11.15 -28.52 3.92
N SER A 268 -10.44 -28.69 2.81
CA SER A 268 -10.98 -29.40 1.64
C SER A 268 -10.77 -30.90 1.78
N TYR A 269 -11.80 -31.60 2.26
CA TYR A 269 -11.79 -33.06 2.32
C TYR A 269 -11.72 -33.70 0.94
N LEU A 270 -12.36 -33.09 -0.07
CA LEU A 270 -12.29 -33.54 -1.47
C LEU A 270 -10.84 -33.59 -1.97
N LEU A 271 -10.06 -32.51 -1.78
CA LEU A 271 -8.67 -32.50 -2.21
C LEU A 271 -7.82 -33.52 -1.44
N ILE A 272 -8.02 -33.63 -0.14
CA ILE A 272 -7.28 -34.58 0.70
C ILE A 272 -7.56 -36.01 0.24
N ASP A 273 -8.83 -36.38 0.09
CA ASP A 273 -9.23 -37.72 -0.30
C ASP A 273 -8.83 -38.05 -1.73
N LEU A 274 -8.87 -37.09 -2.64
CA LEU A 274 -8.39 -37.24 -4.01
C LEU A 274 -6.88 -37.54 -4.02
N LEU A 275 -6.11 -36.71 -3.32
CA LEU A 275 -4.66 -36.79 -3.32
C LEU A 275 -4.14 -37.96 -2.45
N ASP A 276 -4.93 -38.45 -1.49
CA ASP A 276 -4.71 -39.71 -0.77
C ASP A 276 -5.23 -40.95 -1.52
N LEU A 277 -5.87 -40.78 -2.68
CA LEU A 277 -6.46 -41.84 -3.50
C LEU A 277 -7.52 -42.68 -2.76
N ARG A 278 -8.40 -42.04 -1.99
CA ARG A 278 -9.48 -42.72 -1.26
C ARG A 278 -10.68 -43.00 -2.16
N GLU A 279 -10.68 -44.18 -2.75
CA GLU A 279 -11.69 -44.62 -3.73
C GLU A 279 -13.12 -44.69 -3.17
N ASN A 280 -13.27 -44.93 -1.87
CA ASN A 280 -14.58 -45.17 -1.25
C ASN A 280 -15.50 -43.93 -1.28
N ASN A 281 -14.97 -42.75 -1.58
CA ASN A 281 -15.69 -41.47 -1.52
C ASN A 281 -16.24 -41.02 -2.88
N GLU A 282 -16.13 -41.85 -3.93
CA GLU A 282 -16.69 -41.56 -5.26
C GLU A 282 -18.21 -41.30 -5.20
N LYS A 283 -18.93 -41.98 -4.31
CA LYS A 283 -20.39 -41.74 -4.11
C LYS A 283 -20.69 -40.36 -3.52
N GLU A 284 -19.75 -39.79 -2.78
CA GLU A 284 -19.89 -38.49 -2.11
C GLU A 284 -19.49 -37.34 -3.05
N TYR A 285 -18.38 -37.50 -3.78
CA TYR A 285 -17.81 -36.44 -4.63
C TYR A 285 -18.18 -36.56 -6.11
N GLY A 286 -18.80 -37.67 -6.52
CA GLY A 286 -19.31 -37.91 -7.87
C GLY A 286 -18.30 -38.55 -8.83
N GLU A 287 -18.77 -38.89 -10.03
CA GLU A 287 -18.02 -39.64 -11.04
C GLU A 287 -16.71 -38.97 -11.49
N PHE A 288 -16.67 -37.62 -11.50
CA PHE A 288 -15.46 -36.89 -11.87
C PHE A 288 -14.29 -37.16 -10.91
N PHE A 289 -14.58 -37.34 -9.61
CA PHE A 289 -13.57 -37.71 -8.63
C PHE A 289 -12.97 -39.09 -8.91
N GLY A 290 -13.82 -40.08 -9.21
CA GLY A 290 -13.37 -41.43 -9.62
C GLY A 290 -12.51 -41.40 -10.88
N LYS A 291 -12.91 -40.59 -11.87
CA LYS A 291 -12.10 -40.35 -13.10
C LYS A 291 -10.72 -39.81 -12.75
N CYS A 292 -10.62 -38.82 -11.87
CA CYS A 292 -9.33 -38.25 -11.46
C CYS A 292 -8.42 -39.28 -10.78
N ILE A 293 -8.96 -40.12 -9.88
CA ILE A 293 -8.19 -41.20 -9.25
C ILE A 293 -7.66 -42.18 -10.31
N ASN A 294 -8.51 -42.57 -11.27
CA ASN A 294 -8.13 -43.49 -12.33
C ASN A 294 -7.05 -42.90 -13.25
N ILE A 295 -7.15 -41.62 -13.58
CA ILE A 295 -6.12 -40.88 -14.34
C ILE A 295 -4.78 -40.91 -13.61
N ILE A 296 -4.76 -40.54 -12.31
CA ILE A 296 -3.52 -40.56 -11.52
C ILE A 296 -2.89 -41.95 -11.53
N LYS A 297 -3.69 -43.00 -11.35
CA LYS A 297 -3.20 -44.39 -11.38
C LYS A 297 -2.65 -44.80 -12.75
N SER A 298 -3.32 -44.44 -13.85
CA SER A 298 -2.87 -44.84 -15.20
C SER A 298 -1.58 -44.11 -15.58
N VAL A 299 -1.54 -42.78 -15.39
CA VAL A 299 -0.37 -41.95 -15.74
C VAL A 299 0.85 -42.39 -14.94
N ARG A 300 0.68 -42.74 -13.65
CA ARG A 300 1.78 -43.28 -12.83
C ARG A 300 2.32 -44.60 -13.37
N LYS A 301 1.45 -45.56 -13.71
CA LYS A 301 1.87 -46.83 -14.31
C LYS A 301 2.64 -46.61 -15.61
N ASP A 302 2.18 -45.68 -16.44
CA ASP A 302 2.86 -45.35 -17.71
C ASP A 302 4.21 -44.65 -17.49
N ARG A 303 4.34 -43.81 -16.46
CA ARG A 303 5.62 -43.20 -16.07
C ARG A 303 6.60 -44.23 -15.52
N GLU A 304 6.13 -45.18 -14.71
CA GLU A 304 6.95 -46.25 -14.13
C GLU A 304 7.46 -47.22 -15.20
N LYS A 305 6.58 -47.63 -16.12
CA LYS A 305 6.96 -48.46 -17.27
C LYS A 305 8.05 -47.80 -18.12
N ARG A 306 7.90 -46.52 -18.46
CA ARG A 306 8.90 -45.75 -19.22
C ARG A 306 10.24 -45.63 -18.49
N ARG A 307 10.24 -45.49 -17.15
CA ARG A 307 11.47 -45.46 -16.36
C ARG A 307 12.21 -46.80 -16.39
N ILE A 308 11.48 -47.91 -16.29
CA ILE A 308 12.06 -49.26 -16.36
C ILE A 308 12.63 -49.54 -17.76
N GLU A 309 11.89 -49.18 -18.82
CA GLU A 309 12.34 -49.33 -20.20
C GLU A 309 13.56 -48.46 -20.51
N GLY A 310 13.61 -47.22 -20.02
CA GLY A 310 14.75 -46.32 -20.20
C GLY A 310 16.01 -46.75 -19.42
N ASN A 311 15.85 -47.37 -18.26
CA ASN A 311 16.98 -47.88 -17.46
C ASN A 311 17.54 -49.20 -17.99
N ASN A 312 16.78 -49.97 -18.78
CA ASN A 312 17.25 -51.20 -19.44
C ASN A 312 18.02 -50.93 -20.75
N ILE A 313 18.15 -49.65 -21.16
CA ILE A 313 18.85 -49.23 -22.39
C ILE A 313 20.22 -48.58 -22.07
N ASN A 314 20.56 -48.41 -20.78
CA ASN A 314 21.88 -48.01 -20.29
C ASN A 314 22.62 -49.18 -19.65
#